data_AF-A0AA38LR61-F1
#
_entry.id   AF-A0AA38LR61-F1
#
_cell.length_a   1.000
_cell.length_b   1.000
_cell.length_c   1.000
_cell.angle_alpha   90.00
_cell.angle_beta   90.00
_cell.angle_gamma   90.00
#
_symmetry.space_group_name_H-M   'P 1'
#
loop_
_entity.id
_entity.type
_entity.pdbx_description
1 polymer ?
#
loop_
_entity_poly.entity_id
_entity_poly.type
_entity_poly.pdbx_seq_one_letter_code
_entity_poly.pdbx_strand_id
1 'polypeptide(L)'
;MVTSLSFMQELVRRCNSRTVLFDNKTTSEIKKEKQISKLLEHVDSIIADNENHPYSNELFKKSKEMGSELFYIRDMENAYAEQVKRLNEM
;
A
#
# COMPACT_ATOMS: atom_id res chain seq x y z
N MET A 1 -26.99 26.39 -18.73
CA MET A 1 -25.56 26.30 -19.12
C MET A 1 -24.94 25.16 -18.35
N VAL A 2 -24.57 24.06 -19.01
CA VAL A 2 -23.81 22.98 -18.36
C VAL A 2 -22.35 23.37 -18.51
N THR A 3 -21.71 23.82 -17.44
CA THR A 3 -20.26 24.08 -17.45
C THR A 3 -19.57 22.73 -17.52
N SER A 4 -19.01 22.40 -18.68
CA SER A 4 -18.05 21.30 -18.82
C SER A 4 -16.90 21.59 -17.88
N LEU A 5 -16.83 20.86 -16.76
CA LEU A 5 -15.65 20.86 -15.91
C LEU A 5 -14.52 20.24 -16.74
N SER A 6 -13.36 20.90 -16.79
CA SER A 6 -12.19 20.29 -17.40
C SER A 6 -11.89 18.94 -16.73
N PHE A 7 -11.37 17.98 -17.51
CA PHE A 7 -10.97 16.66 -16.99
C PHE A 7 -10.14 16.77 -15.69
N MET A 8 -9.25 17.75 -15.61
CA MET A 8 -8.44 18.04 -14.43
C MET A 8 -9.27 18.41 -13.20
N GLN A 9 -10.27 19.28 -13.35
CA GLN A 9 -11.13 19.66 -12.23
C GLN A 9 -11.95 18.48 -11.73
N GLU A 10 -12.44 17.63 -12.65
CA GLU A 10 -13.18 16.43 -12.27
C GLU A 10 -12.29 15.40 -11.56
N LEU A 11 -11.06 15.20 -12.03
CA LEU A 11 -10.09 14.33 -11.38
C LEU A 11 -9.78 14.80 -9.96
N VAL A 12 -9.49 16.09 -9.78
CA VAL A 12 -9.23 16.68 -8.46
C VAL A 12 -10.43 16.51 -7.53
N ARG A 13 -11.65 16.71 -8.05
CA ARG A 13 -12.89 16.50 -7.30
C ARG A 13 -13.05 15.05 -6.84
N ARG A 14 -12.80 14.07 -7.72
CA ARG A 14 -12.84 12.63 -7.39
C ARG A 14 -11.77 12.23 -6.37
N CYS A 15 -10.68 12.99 -6.28
CA CYS A 15 -9.64 12.82 -5.26
C CYS A 15 -9.93 13.61 -3.97
N ASN A 16 -11.16 14.10 -3.75
CA ASN A 16 -11.56 14.94 -2.61
C ASN A 16 -10.67 16.18 -2.43
N SER A 17 -10.22 16.78 -3.54
CA SER A 17 -9.34 17.96 -3.54
C SER A 17 -7.99 17.75 -2.84
N ARG A 18 -7.62 16.51 -2.49
CA ARG A 18 -6.31 16.16 -1.94
C ARG A 18 -5.24 16.39 -2.99
N THR A 19 -4.53 17.49 -2.86
CA THR A 19 -3.55 17.98 -3.85
C THR A 19 -2.33 18.56 -3.15
N VAL A 20 -1.16 18.27 -3.72
CA VAL A 20 0.13 18.85 -3.28
C VAL A 20 0.95 19.20 -4.51
N LEU A 21 1.57 20.38 -4.47
CA LEU A 21 2.50 20.85 -5.50
C LEU A 21 3.92 20.66 -4.98
N PHE A 22 4.79 20.04 -5.79
CA PHE A 22 6.20 19.86 -5.47
C PHE A 22 7.08 20.69 -6.40
N ASP A 23 7.96 21.51 -5.81
CA ASP A 23 9.15 22.02 -6.49
C ASP A 23 10.31 21.06 -6.25
N ASN A 24 10.50 20.10 -7.16
CA ASN A 24 11.53 19.07 -7.06
C ASN A 24 12.97 19.60 -7.27
N LYS A 25 13.14 20.87 -7.65
CA LYS A 25 14.46 21.49 -7.88
C LYS A 25 14.88 22.38 -6.71
N THR A 26 14.02 22.52 -5.70
CA THR A 26 14.30 23.43 -4.60
C THR A 26 15.47 22.95 -3.75
N THR A 27 16.43 23.84 -3.51
CA THR A 27 17.57 23.59 -2.59
C THR A 27 17.25 24.04 -1.17
N SER A 28 16.12 24.73 -0.96
CA SER A 28 15.70 25.23 0.35
C SER A 28 15.12 24.09 1.19
N GLU A 29 15.78 23.78 2.31
CA GLU A 29 15.32 22.73 3.21
C GLU A 29 13.93 23.01 3.78
N ILE A 30 13.66 24.27 4.15
CA ILE A 30 12.34 24.71 4.62
C ILE A 30 11.24 24.42 3.58
N LYS A 31 11.52 24.63 2.29
CA LYS A 31 10.54 24.33 1.23
C LYS A 31 10.32 22.83 1.08
N LYS A 32 11.39 22.03 1.13
CA LYS A 32 11.28 20.56 1.09
C LYS A 32 10.46 20.04 2.26
N GLU A 33 10.77 20.47 3.48
CA GLU A 33 10.04 20.09 4.69
C GLU A 33 8.55 20.43 4.56
N LYS A 34 8.20 21.67 4.18
CA LYS A 34 6.81 22.07 3.99
C LYS A 34 6.06 21.23 2.96
N GLN A 35 6.72 20.86 1.85
CA GLN A 35 6.13 20.02 0.81
C GLN A 35 5.88 18.59 1.32
N ILE A 36 6.83 18.02 2.06
CA ILE A 36 6.71 16.68 2.66
C ILE A 36 5.62 16.69 3.73
N SER A 37 5.62 17.66 4.64
CA SER A 37 4.60 17.78 5.69
C SER A 37 3.19 17.84 5.08
N LYS A 38 2.99 18.66 4.05
CA LYS A 38 1.69 18.74 3.37
C LYS A 38 1.27 17.42 2.71
N LEU A 39 2.22 16.64 2.19
CA LEU A 39 1.93 15.30 1.66
C LEU A 39 1.51 14.35 2.79
N LEU A 40 2.23 14.34 3.90
CA LEU A 40 1.95 13.46 5.04
C LEU A 40 0.60 13.80 5.69
N GLU A 41 0.22 15.08 5.78
CA GLU A 41 -1.11 15.49 6.24
C GLU A 41 -2.24 14.84 5.42
N HIS A 42 -2.09 14.75 4.09
CA HIS A 42 -3.08 14.05 3.26
C HIS A 42 -3.05 12.53 3.47
N VAL A 43 -1.87 11.95 3.68
CA VAL A 43 -1.73 10.51 3.96
C VAL A 43 -2.41 10.16 5.28
N ASP A 44 -2.17 10.94 6.34
CA ASP A 44 -2.78 10.75 7.66
C ASP A 44 -4.30 10.87 7.58
N SER A 45 -4.82 11.84 6.82
CA SER A 45 -6.26 11.96 6.56
C SER A 45 -6.83 10.73 5.85
N ILE A 46 -6.13 10.17 4.86
CA ILE A 46 -6.57 8.95 4.16
C ILE A 46 -6.57 7.74 5.08
N ILE A 47 -5.55 7.62 5.95
CA ILE A 47 -5.46 6.53 6.93
C ILE A 47 -6.65 6.60 7.90
N ALA A 48 -6.95 7.81 8.41
CA ALA A 48 -8.10 8.03 9.29
C ALA A 48 -9.44 7.72 8.59
N ASP A 49 -9.64 8.23 7.37
CA ASP A 49 -10.86 8.03 6.58
C ASP A 49 -11.09 6.54 6.24
N ASN A 50 -10.02 5.76 6.06
CA ASN A 50 -10.09 4.34 5.77
C ASN A 50 -10.04 3.45 7.03
N GLU A 51 -10.12 4.02 8.23
CA GLU A 51 -10.06 3.28 9.50
C GLU A 51 -8.80 2.40 9.61
N ASN A 52 -7.65 2.92 9.16
CA ASN A 52 -6.38 2.19 9.05
C ASN A 52 -6.38 0.99 8.09
N HIS A 53 -7.41 0.79 7.28
CA HIS A 53 -7.42 -0.25 6.26
C HIS A 53 -6.75 0.27 4.97
N PRO A 54 -5.64 -0.34 4.53
CA PRO A 54 -5.06 0.00 3.24
C PRO A 54 -6.00 -0.39 2.10
N TYR A 55 -5.77 0.18 0.92
CA TYR A 55 -6.45 -0.26 -0.30
C TYR A 55 -6.27 -1.78 -0.49
N SER A 56 -7.38 -2.47 -0.76
CA SER A 56 -7.42 -3.91 -0.99
C SER A 56 -8.45 -4.26 -2.08
N ASN A 57 -8.23 -5.37 -2.75
CA ASN A 57 -9.14 -5.95 -3.73
C ASN A 57 -8.95 -7.48 -3.76
N GLU A 58 -9.68 -8.17 -4.63
CA GLU A 58 -9.62 -9.63 -4.73
C GLU A 58 -8.23 -10.17 -5.10
N LEU A 59 -7.43 -9.41 -5.85
CA LEU A 59 -6.06 -9.83 -6.17
C LEU A 59 -5.15 -9.79 -4.94
N PHE A 60 -5.27 -8.75 -4.11
CA PHE A 60 -4.53 -8.67 -2.84
C PHE A 60 -4.93 -9.77 -1.87
N LYS A 61 -6.22 -10.09 -1.77
CA LYS A 61 -6.71 -11.20 -0.93
C LYS A 61 -6.13 -12.54 -1.37
N LYS A 62 -6.27 -12.87 -2.66
CA LYS A 62 -5.71 -14.11 -3.24
C LYS A 62 -4.20 -14.22 -3.04
N SER A 63 -3.46 -13.11 -3.22
CA SER A 63 -2.01 -13.11 -3.00
C SER A 63 -1.64 -13.41 -1.54
N LYS A 64 -2.41 -12.94 -0.55
CA LYS A 64 -2.19 -13.27 0.87
C LYS A 64 -2.53 -14.72 1.19
N GLU A 65 -3.62 -15.23 0.63
CA GLU A 65 -4.05 -16.63 0.78
C GLU A 65 -2.99 -17.58 0.22
N MET A 66 -2.55 -17.35 -1.02
CA MET A 66 -1.49 -18.14 -1.66
C MET A 66 -0.17 -18.10 -0.88
N GLY A 67 0.21 -16.93 -0.36
CA GLY A 67 1.41 -16.80 0.48
C GLY A 67 1.31 -17.60 1.78
N SER A 68 0.12 -17.62 2.38
CA SER A 68 -0.14 -18.39 3.61
C SER A 68 -0.15 -19.90 3.35
N GLU A 69 -0.76 -20.33 2.24
CA GLU A 69 -0.76 -21.73 1.81
C GLU A 69 0.66 -22.23 1.51
N LEU A 70 1.46 -21.42 0.79
CA LEU A 70 2.85 -21.75 0.50
C LEU A 70 3.69 -21.91 1.78
N PHE A 71 3.46 -21.06 2.78
CA PHE A 71 4.11 -21.18 4.08
C PHE A 71 3.75 -22.50 4.78
N TYR A 72 2.47 -22.86 4.79
CA TYR A 72 2.00 -24.13 5.38
C TYR A 72 2.59 -25.36 4.69
N ILE A 73 2.64 -25.37 3.35
CA ILE A 73 3.25 -26.46 2.58
C ILE A 73 4.72 -26.62 2.95
N ARG A 74 5.47 -25.51 3.00
CA ARG A 74 6.90 -25.52 3.34
C ARG A 74 7.13 -26.08 4.74
N ASP A 75 6.29 -25.71 5.72
CA ASP A 75 6.39 -26.23 7.08
C ASP A 75 6.15 -27.74 7.14
N MET A 76 5.15 -28.25 6.38
CA MET A 76 4.91 -29.68 6.26
C MET A 76 6.07 -30.43 5.59
N GLU A 77 6.62 -29.89 4.50
CA GLU A 77 7.77 -30.49 3.80
C GLU A 77 8.99 -30.60 4.71
N ASN A 78 9.28 -29.54 5.48
CA ASN A 78 10.36 -29.56 6.46
C ASN A 78 10.12 -30.62 7.56
N ALA A 79 8.90 -30.70 8.10
CA ALA A 79 8.55 -31.68 9.12
C ALA A 79 8.70 -33.13 8.59
N TYR A 80 8.29 -33.38 7.35
CA TYR A 80 8.44 -34.68 6.70
C TYR A 80 9.91 -35.02 6.44
N ALA A 81 10.71 -34.07 5.94
CA ALA A 81 12.14 -34.26 5.73
C ALA A 81 12.86 -34.65 7.04
N GLU A 82 12.50 -34.02 8.15
CA GLU A 82 13.02 -34.36 9.48
C GLU A 82 12.59 -35.75 9.97
N GLN A 83 11.35 -36.17 9.67
CA GLN A 83 10.90 -37.54 9.98
C GLN A 83 11.69 -38.59 9.20
N VAL A 84 11.89 -38.37 7.89
CA VAL A 84 12.66 -39.27 7.03
C VAL A 84 14.11 -39.37 7.51
N LYS A 85 14.72 -38.24 7.88
CA LYS A 85 16.07 -38.23 8.45
C LYS A 85 16.16 -39.08 9.71
N ARG A 86 15.23 -38.91 10.66
CA ARG A 86 15.18 -39.73 11.88
C ARG A 86 15.00 -41.22 11.59
N LEU A 87 14.18 -41.59 10.61
CA LEU A 87 13.98 -43.00 10.22
C LEU A 87 15.24 -43.62 9.60
N ASN A 88 16.00 -42.86 8.82
CA ASN A 88 17.21 -43.34 8.18
C ASN A 88 18.43 -43.41 9.13
N GLU A 89 18.33 -42.78 10.30
CA GLU A 89 19.33 -42.81 11.36
C GLU A 89 19.05 -43.90 12.43
N MET A 90 17.95 -44.65 12.29
CA MET A 90 17.59 -45.83 13.11
C MET A 90 18.14 -47.12 12.52
#